data_AF-A0A9W7MPG7-F1
#
_entry.id   AF-A0A9W7MPG7-F1
#
_cell.length_a   1.000
_cell.length_b   1.000
_cell.length_c   1.000
_cell.angle_alpha   90.00
_cell.angle_beta   90.00
_cell.angle_gamma   90.00
#
_symmetry.space_group_name_H-M   'P 1'
#
loop_
_entity.id
_entity.type
_entity.pdbx_description
1 polymer ?
#
loop_
_entity_poly.entity_id
_entity_poly.type
_entity_poly.pdbx_seq_one_letter_code
_entity_poly.pdbx_strand_id
1 'polypeptide(L)'
;MRTGVEWGKVIETTTDLEVVHKVVVPPMTKVTVNLMSTKGLCDVPFTYMQRDTLYNGSSVLTEAQGGTYFGSNYHSMKFETRAEKLSSESIK
;
A
#
# COMPACT_ATOMS: atom_id res chain seq x y z
N MET A 1 20.88 9.93 8.63
CA MET A 1 19.72 10.84 8.79
C MET A 1 18.64 10.09 9.56
N ARG A 2 18.17 10.63 10.68
CA ARG A 2 17.09 10.03 11.47
C ARG A 2 15.80 10.27 10.68
N THR A 3 15.24 9.27 10.01
CA THR A 3 13.89 9.36 9.47
C THR A 3 12.93 9.31 10.66
N GLY A 4 12.67 10.48 11.26
CA GLY A 4 11.82 10.62 12.43
C GLY A 4 10.37 10.50 12.00
N VAL A 5 9.67 9.49 12.52
CA VAL A 5 8.21 9.44 12.50
C VAL A 5 7.72 10.66 13.29
N GLU A 6 7.02 11.58 12.60
CA GLU A 6 6.41 12.74 13.25
C GLU A 6 5.05 12.34 13.82
N TRP A 7 4.88 12.53 15.13
CA TRP A 7 3.63 12.23 15.81
C TRP A 7 2.47 13.08 15.28
N GLY A 8 1.30 12.45 15.15
CA GLY A 8 0.06 13.13 14.74
C GLY A 8 -0.03 13.44 13.24
N LYS A 9 0.93 13.03 12.42
CA LYS A 9 0.87 13.19 10.96
C LYS A 9 0.59 11.88 10.24
N VAL A 10 -0.08 12.00 9.10
CA VAL A 10 -0.23 10.90 8.15
C VAL A 10 1.08 10.78 7.38
N ILE A 11 1.62 9.56 7.33
CA ILE A 11 2.82 9.24 6.56
C ILE A 11 2.39 8.45 5.33
N GLU A 12 2.64 9.04 4.17
CA GLU A 12 2.44 8.38 2.88
C GLU A 12 3.81 8.01 2.30
N THR A 13 3.91 6.80 1.78
CA THR A 13 5.12 6.33 1.11
C THR A 13 4.72 5.66 -0.19
N THR A 14 5.23 6.20 -1.29
CA THR A 14 5.08 5.62 -2.62
C THR A 14 6.36 4.87 -2.94
N THR A 15 6.23 3.63 -3.41
CA THR A 15 7.35 2.83 -3.88
C THR A 15 7.06 2.41 -5.30
N ASP A 16 7.96 2.78 -6.22
CA ASP A 16 7.86 2.37 -7.61
C ASP A 16 8.34 0.92 -7.73
N LEU A 17 7.46 0.04 -8.23
CA LEU A 17 7.77 -1.36 -8.47
C LEU A 17 7.83 -1.59 -9.97
N GLU A 18 8.99 -2.04 -10.46
CA GLU A 18 9.16 -2.44 -11.86
C GLU A 18 9.05 -3.96 -11.98
N VAL A 19 8.12 -4.43 -12.83
CA VAL A 19 7.91 -5.87 -13.08
C VAL A 19 7.78 -6.11 -14.58
N VAL A 20 8.58 -7.05 -15.09
CA VAL A 20 8.53 -7.45 -16.51
C VAL A 20 7.58 -8.66 -16.66
N HIS A 21 6.42 -8.44 -17.29
CA HIS A 21 5.48 -9.50 -17.65
C HIS A 21 5.49 -9.72 -19.17
N LYS A 22 5.98 -10.89 -19.62
CA LYS A 22 6.04 -11.25 -21.04
C LYS A 22 4.75 -11.90 -21.49
N VAL A 23 4.18 -11.40 -22.58
CA VAL A 23 2.92 -11.90 -23.16
C VAL A 23 3.15 -12.31 -24.61
N VAL A 24 2.72 -13.52 -24.96
CA VAL A 24 2.74 -14.01 -26.33
C VAL A 24 1.40 -13.68 -26.98
N VAL A 25 1.44 -13.02 -28.13
CA VAL A 25 0.25 -12.64 -28.91
C VAL A 25 0.18 -13.55 -30.14
N PRO A 26 -0.74 -14.54 -30.18
CA PRO A 26 -0.92 -15.37 -31.35
C PRO A 26 -1.50 -14.55 -32.53
N PRO A 27 -1.34 -15.02 -33.78
CA PRO A 27 -1.92 -14.37 -34.96
C PRO A 27 -3.43 -14.16 -34.80
N MET A 28 -3.95 -13.06 -35.33
CA MET A 28 -5.40 -12.75 -35.34
C MET A 28 -6.05 -12.76 -33.94
N THR A 29 -5.29 -12.41 -32.90
CA THR A 29 -5.78 -12.42 -31.51
C THR A 29 -5.50 -11.06 -30.85
N LYS A 30 -6.49 -10.51 -30.15
CA LYS A 30 -6.34 -9.38 -29.24
C LYS A 30 -6.05 -9.93 -27.84
N VAL A 31 -4.93 -9.53 -27.25
CA VAL A 31 -4.57 -9.92 -25.88
C VAL A 31 -4.66 -8.72 -24.96
N THR A 32 -5.48 -8.84 -23.91
CA THR A 32 -5.66 -7.82 -22.88
C THR A 32 -4.98 -8.30 -21.60
N VAL A 33 -4.10 -7.46 -21.04
CA VAL A 33 -3.39 -7.73 -19.78
C VAL A 33 -3.94 -6.81 -18.71
N ASN A 34 -4.47 -7.39 -17.64
CA ASN A 34 -4.97 -6.66 -16.47
C ASN A 34 -3.98 -6.84 -15.31
N LEU A 35 -3.47 -5.74 -14.78
CA LEU A 35 -2.72 -5.73 -13.52
C LEU A 35 -3.68 -5.45 -12.37
N MET A 36 -3.78 -6.39 -11.44
CA MET A 36 -4.59 -6.28 -10.22
C MET A 36 -3.68 -6.27 -9.00
N SER A 37 -4.05 -5.49 -7.98
CA SER A 37 -3.40 -5.50 -6.67
C SER A 37 -4.45 -5.51 -5.56
N THR A 38 -4.07 -6.02 -4.39
CA THR A 38 -4.93 -6.06 -3.21
C THR A 38 -4.60 -4.90 -2.30
N LYS A 39 -5.59 -4.05 -2.01
CA LYS A 39 -5.49 -3.02 -0.99
C LYS A 39 -5.82 -3.61 0.38
N GLY A 40 -4.82 -3.78 1.22
CA GLY A 40 -4.99 -4.08 2.64
C GLY A 40 -5.28 -2.81 3.43
N LEU A 41 -6.17 -2.91 4.41
CA LEU A 41 -6.50 -1.86 5.37
C LEU A 41 -6.15 -2.34 6.79
N CYS A 42 -5.70 -1.43 7.62
CA CYS A 42 -5.36 -1.66 9.01
C CYS A 42 -6.13 -0.65 9.86
N ASP A 43 -6.82 -1.14 10.88
CA ASP A 43 -7.58 -0.37 11.86
C ASP A 43 -7.28 -0.99 13.23
N VAL A 44 -6.34 -0.38 13.95
CA VAL A 44 -5.78 -0.95 15.19
C VAL A 44 -5.82 0.09 16.30
N PRO A 45 -6.71 -0.06 17.30
CA PRO A 45 -6.68 0.74 18.52
C PRO A 45 -5.36 0.55 19.29
N PHE A 46 -4.85 1.61 19.89
CA PHE A 46 -3.62 1.56 20.69
C PHE A 46 -3.72 2.38 21.98
N THR A 47 -2.90 2.00 22.95
CA THR A 47 -2.55 2.81 24.14
C THR A 47 -1.04 3.07 24.12
N TYR A 48 -0.57 4.04 24.89
CA TYR A 48 0.86 4.35 24.96
C TYR A 48 1.27 4.86 26.34
N MET A 49 2.56 4.75 26.65
CA MET A 49 3.14 5.31 27.88
C MET A 49 3.71 6.71 27.61
N GLN A 50 3.21 7.72 28.30
CA GLN A 50 3.73 9.08 28.27
C GLN A 50 4.75 9.27 29.41
N ARG A 51 5.92 9.81 29.08
CA ARG A 51 6.95 10.17 30.06
C ARG A 51 7.17 11.68 30.08
N ASP A 52 6.80 12.31 31.18
CA ASP A 52 6.95 13.76 31.37
C ASP A 52 8.12 14.03 32.32
N THR A 53 8.97 15.00 31.96
CA THR A 53 10.04 15.48 32.86
C THR A 53 9.62 16.81 33.45
N LEU A 54 9.48 16.85 34.78
CA LEU A 54 9.02 18.02 35.52
C LEU A 54 10.18 19.03 35.72
N TYR A 55 9.85 20.27 36.11
CA TYR A 55 10.84 21.34 36.32
C TYR A 55 11.92 21.01 37.36
N ASN A 56 11.61 20.13 38.31
CA ASN A 56 12.55 19.64 39.32
C ASN A 56 13.48 18.52 38.80
N GLY A 57 13.39 18.14 37.52
CA GLY A 57 14.17 17.08 36.90
C GLY A 57 13.64 15.66 37.11
N SER A 58 12.58 15.47 37.91
CA SER A 58 11.96 14.15 38.07
C SER A 58 11.15 13.77 36.82
N SER A 59 11.05 12.46 36.54
CA SER A 59 10.19 11.95 35.47
C SER A 59 8.97 11.23 36.03
N VAL A 60 7.80 11.50 35.43
CA VAL A 60 6.54 10.80 35.69
C VAL A 60 6.20 9.95 34.47
N LEU A 61 5.76 8.71 34.69
CA LEU A 61 5.32 7.81 33.63
C LEU A 61 3.83 7.51 33.81
N THR A 62 3.05 7.75 32.77
CA THR A 62 1.58 7.60 32.80
C THR A 62 1.13 6.77 31.60
N GLU A 63 0.24 5.81 31.82
CA GLU A 63 -0.46 5.15 30.71
C GLU A 63 -1.53 6.10 30.18
N ALA A 64 -1.44 6.44 28.89
CA ALA A 64 -2.35 7.31 28.20
C ALA A 64 -3.21 6.52 27.22
N GLN A 65 -4.50 6.88 27.17
CA GLN A 65 -5.39 6.39 26.13
C GLN A 65 -4.93 6.94 24.79
N GLY A 66 -4.71 6.05 23.83
CA GLY A 66 -4.35 6.43 22.47
C GLY A 66 -5.59 6.62 21.60
N GLY A 67 -5.38 6.41 20.30
CA GLY A 67 -6.45 6.42 19.31
C GLY A 67 -6.42 5.14 18.50
N THR A 68 -6.89 5.26 17.26
CA THR A 68 -6.82 4.18 16.28
C THR A 68 -5.76 4.51 15.25
N TYR A 69 -4.85 3.57 15.01
CA TYR A 69 -3.96 3.62 13.87
C TYR A 69 -4.71 3.13 12.62
N PHE A 70 -4.76 3.98 11.60
CA PHE A 70 -5.29 3.64 10.29
C PHE A 70 -4.13 3.51 9.30
N GLY A 71 -4.04 2.36 8.66
CA GLY A 71 -3.04 2.09 7.62
C GLY A 71 -3.68 1.54 6.36
N SER A 72 -3.05 1.79 5.22
CA SER A 72 -3.38 1.07 3.99
C SER A 72 -2.11 0.71 3.22
N ASN A 73 -2.15 -0.41 2.52
CA ASN A 73 -1.04 -0.89 1.71
C ASN A 73 -1.55 -1.66 0.49
N TYR A 74 -0.87 -1.53 -0.65
CA TYR A 74 -1.13 -2.34 -1.83
C TYR A 74 -0.10 -3.47 -1.93
N HIS A 75 -0.58 -4.71 -2.04
CA HIS A 75 0.27 -5.90 -2.14
C HIS A 75 -0.33 -6.93 -3.12
N SER A 76 0.35 -8.06 -3.31
CA SER A 76 -0.13 -9.18 -4.14
C SER A 76 -0.46 -8.78 -5.58
N MET A 77 0.49 -8.17 -6.29
CA MET A 77 0.32 -7.85 -7.71
C MET A 77 0.14 -9.12 -8.55
N LYS A 78 -0.91 -9.15 -9.37
CA LYS A 78 -1.25 -10.27 -10.25
C LYS A 78 -1.52 -9.76 -11.66
N PHE A 79 -1.00 -10.46 -12.65
CA PHE A 79 -1.30 -10.23 -14.06
C PHE A 79 -2.32 -11.27 -14.52
N GLU A 80 -3.46 -10.80 -15.03
CA GLU A 80 -4.46 -11.62 -15.68
C GLU A 80 -4.43 -11.32 -17.17
N THR A 81 -4.23 -12.35 -18.00
CA THR A 81 -4.19 -12.21 -19.46
C THR A 81 -5.41 -12.86 -20.09
N ARG A 82 -6.11 -12.12 -20.95
CA ARG A 82 -7.28 -12.60 -21.69
C ARG A 82 -7.04 -12.44 -23.18
N ALA A 83 -7.29 -13.50 -23.95
CA ALA A 83 -7.08 -13.51 -25.39
C ALA A 83 -8.41 -13.73 -26.12
N GLU A 84 -8.68 -12.87 -27.11
CA GLU A 84 -9.90 -12.89 -27.91
C GLU A 84 -9.53 -12.96 -29.39
N LYS A 85 -10.18 -13.83 -30.16
CA LYS A 85 -9.97 -13.89 -31.61
C LYS A 85 -10.56 -12.65 -32.27
N LEU A 86 -9.80 -12.04 -33.17
CA LEU A 86 -10.29 -10.93 -33.99
C LEU A 86 -11.25 -11.49 -35.04
N SER A 87 -12.49 -11.01 -35.06
CA SER A 87 -13.40 -11.29 -36.17
C SER A 87 -12.94 -10.55 -37.43
N SER A 88 -13.21 -11.13 -38.59
CA SER A 88 -12.85 -10.57 -39.90
C SER A 88 -13.46 -9.20 -40.20
N GLU A 89 -14.41 -8.72 -39.39
CA GLU A 89 -15.08 -7.42 -39.55
C GLU A 89 -14.28 -6.25 -38.96
N SER A 90 -13.24 -6.53 -38.16
CA SER A 90 -12.39 -5.51 -37.51
C SER A 90 -11.18 -5.09 -38.35
N ILE A 91 -11.01 -5.68 -39.53
CA ILE A 91 -9.94 -5.34 -40.49
C ILE A 91 -10.62 -4.59 -41.65
N LYS A 92 -10.75 -3.27 -41.52
CA LYS A 92 -11.08 -2.37 -42.62
C LYS A 92 -9.97 -1.33 -42.77
#